data_AF-A0ABD3AIY9-F1
#
_entry.id   AF-A0ABD3AIY9-F1
#
_cell.length_a   1.000
_cell.length_b   1.000
_cell.length_c   1.000
_cell.angle_alpha   90.00
_cell.angle_beta   90.00
_cell.angle_gamma   90.00
#
_symmetry.space_group_name_H-M   'P 1'
#
loop_
_entity.id
_entity.type
_entity.pdbx_description
1 polymer ?
#
loop_
_entity_poly.entity_id
_entity_poly.type
_entity_poly.pdbx_seq_one_letter_code
_entity_poly.pdbx_strand_id
1 'polypeptide(L)'
;MIDTIRKVVVTGGEDLRIECVQSKSKRVSLKKKYKIIKKVKEHHKKKAKEAKKLGLHRKPKQEKDLGIPNDWPFKEQKLKALEARRARALEEIQQKKAARKERYKDQDFMLLRAQKRKLGLLEDDDDVSSKRQNFGDGSNDVSTSLDNSYSAFYKELVEVIKASDVILEVLDARDPLGSRCVDMKKMVMRLGPEKHLVLLLNKIDLVPQEAAEKWLRYLREELPTVAFKCSTQEQKSNLGWKSSSKAGKTGNLLQTSDCLGSETLIKLLKKPRDQEIHHSWGYWPT
;
A
#
# COMPACT_ATOMS: atom_id res chain seq x y z
N MET A 1 -27.76 -2.59 -24.37
CA MET A 1 -29.07 -3.03 -23.85
C MET A 1 -29.62 -1.91 -22.99
N ILE A 2 -30.74 -1.31 -23.42
CA ILE A 2 -31.44 -0.24 -22.70
C ILE A 2 -32.54 -0.94 -21.92
N ASP A 3 -32.53 -0.82 -20.59
CA ASP A 3 -33.61 -1.34 -19.73
C ASP A 3 -34.89 -0.52 -19.97
N THR A 4 -35.70 -0.99 -20.91
CA THR A 4 -37.04 -0.48 -21.17
C THR A 4 -37.98 -1.09 -20.13
N ILE A 5 -38.18 -0.38 -19.01
CA ILE A 5 -39.21 -0.75 -18.04
C ILE A 5 -40.58 -0.53 -18.72
N ARG A 6 -41.23 -1.62 -19.12
CA ARG A 6 -42.60 -1.62 -19.64
C ARG A 6 -43.56 -1.40 -18.47
N LYS A 7 -44.14 -0.21 -18.37
CA LYS A 7 -45.26 0.04 -17.46
C LYS A 7 -46.55 -0.26 -18.23
N VAL A 8 -47.17 -1.40 -17.96
CA VAL A 8 -48.47 -1.78 -18.54
C VAL A 8 -49.55 -1.10 -17.69
N VAL A 9 -50.26 -0.13 -18.26
CA VAL A 9 -51.48 0.42 -17.67
C VAL A 9 -52.65 -0.23 -18.39
N VAL A 10 -53.42 -1.04 -17.68
CA VAL A 10 -54.65 -1.64 -18.20
C VAL A 10 -55.80 -0.68 -17.91
N THR A 11 -56.27 0.02 -18.93
CA THR A 11 -57.57 0.69 -18.91
C THR A 11 -58.51 -0.13 -19.80
N GLY A 12 -59.64 -0.57 -19.23
CA GLY A 12 -60.61 -1.41 -19.91
C GLY A 12 -61.26 -0.70 -21.10
N GLY A 13 -61.57 -1.48 -22.14
CA GLY A 13 -62.28 -1.04 -23.35
C GLY A 13 -61.34 -0.85 -24.54
N GLU A 14 -61.24 -1.89 -25.37
CA GLU A 14 -61.04 -1.84 -26.84
C GLU A 14 -60.14 -0.73 -27.41
N ASP A 15 -58.83 -0.80 -27.14
CA ASP A 15 -57.75 -0.58 -28.12
C ASP A 15 -56.40 -0.64 -27.39
N LEU A 16 -55.59 -1.67 -27.67
CA LEU A 16 -54.25 -1.82 -27.10
C LEU A 16 -53.26 -0.86 -27.80
N ARG A 17 -53.35 0.45 -27.52
CA ARG A 17 -52.24 1.38 -27.82
C ARG A 17 -51.17 1.28 -26.74
N ILE A 18 -50.07 0.61 -27.07
CA ILE A 18 -48.86 0.59 -26.23
C ILE A 18 -48.16 1.94 -26.34
N GLU A 19 -48.49 2.90 -25.45
CA GLU A 19 -47.69 4.12 -25.31
C GLU A 19 -46.41 3.83 -24.50
N CYS A 20 -45.29 3.72 -25.21
CA CYS A 20 -43.98 3.64 -24.60
C CYS A 20 -43.55 5.01 -24.05
N VAL A 21 -43.80 5.27 -22.76
CA VAL A 21 -43.31 6.48 -22.08
C VAL A 21 -41.78 6.43 -22.02
N GLN A 22 -41.10 7.24 -22.83
CA GLN A 22 -39.65 7.29 -22.84
C GLN A 22 -39.12 7.84 -21.50
N SER A 23 -38.46 6.98 -20.72
CA SER A 23 -37.80 7.41 -19.48
C SER A 23 -36.53 8.21 -19.81
N LYS A 24 -36.31 9.32 -19.11
CA LYS A 24 -35.11 10.14 -19.33
C LYS A 24 -33.87 9.36 -18.89
N SER A 25 -32.89 9.28 -19.79
CA SER A 25 -31.62 8.61 -19.51
C SER A 25 -30.88 9.25 -18.32
N LYS A 26 -30.42 8.43 -17.38
CA LYS A 26 -29.54 8.82 -16.28
C LYS A 26 -28.09 9.07 -16.74
N ARG A 27 -27.76 8.75 -18.00
CA ARG A 27 -26.41 8.97 -18.56
C ARG A 27 -26.15 10.47 -18.69
N VAL A 28 -24.98 10.90 -18.19
CA VAL A 28 -24.56 12.30 -18.23
C VAL A 28 -23.45 12.43 -19.27
N SER A 29 -23.59 13.37 -20.21
CA SER A 29 -22.51 13.67 -21.16
C SER A 29 -21.30 14.27 -20.44
N LEU A 30 -20.10 14.01 -20.97
CA LEU A 30 -18.86 14.57 -20.40
C LEU A 30 -18.91 16.11 -20.29
N LYS A 31 -19.46 16.77 -21.31
CA LYS A 31 -19.71 18.23 -21.30
C LYS A 31 -20.56 18.67 -20.10
N LYS A 32 -21.63 17.92 -19.77
CA LYS A 32 -22.49 18.22 -18.61
C LYS A 32 -21.78 17.93 -17.29
N LYS A 33 -20.99 16.84 -17.20
CA LYS A 33 -20.15 16.52 -16.04
C LYS A 33 -19.17 17.66 -15.72
N TYR A 34 -18.38 18.10 -16.70
CA TYR A 34 -17.41 19.18 -16.50
C TYR A 34 -18.08 20.53 -16.20
N LYS A 35 -19.25 20.83 -16.80
CA LYS A 35 -20.04 22.02 -16.47
C LYS A 35 -20.53 22.02 -15.01
N ILE A 36 -20.96 20.87 -14.50
CA ILE A 36 -21.38 20.71 -13.10
C ILE A 36 -20.19 20.92 -12.16
N ILE A 37 -19.05 20.27 -12.44
CA ILE A 37 -17.82 20.42 -11.63
C ILE A 37 -17.39 21.89 -11.58
N LYS A 38 -17.40 22.59 -12.72
CA LYS A 38 -17.07 24.01 -12.78
C LYS A 38 -18.03 24.86 -11.95
N LYS A 39 -19.35 24.64 -12.06
CA LYS A 39 -20.36 25.34 -11.27
C LYS A 39 -20.23 25.09 -9.76
N VAL A 40 -19.96 23.86 -9.34
CA VAL A 40 -19.74 23.50 -7.93
C VAL A 40 -18.49 24.21 -7.39
N LYS A 41 -17.40 24.21 -8.17
CA LYS A 41 -16.16 24.90 -7.81
C LYS A 41 -16.38 26.41 -7.66
N GLU A 42 -17.10 27.03 -8.59
CA GLU A 42 -17.45 28.46 -8.53
C GLU A 42 -18.33 28.77 -7.31
N HIS A 43 -19.31 27.92 -7.02
CA HIS A 43 -20.17 28.05 -5.84
C HIS A 43 -19.40 27.92 -4.53
N HIS A 44 -18.50 26.93 -4.39
CA HIS A 44 -17.62 26.81 -3.22
C HIS A 44 -16.69 28.00 -3.07
N LYS A 45 -16.16 28.52 -4.20
CA LYS A 45 -15.34 29.74 -4.21
C LYS A 45 -16.15 30.97 -3.74
N LYS A 46 -17.42 31.08 -4.13
CA LYS A 46 -18.33 32.14 -3.69
C LYS A 46 -18.64 32.02 -2.20
N LYS A 47 -19.04 30.84 -1.72
CA LYS A 47 -19.28 30.56 -0.29
C LYS A 47 -18.05 30.85 0.57
N ALA A 48 -16.85 30.50 0.11
CA ALA A 48 -15.62 30.82 0.84
C ALA A 48 -15.35 32.33 0.91
N LYS A 49 -15.64 33.09 -0.16
CA LYS A 49 -15.53 34.56 -0.15
C LYS A 49 -16.58 35.20 0.77
N GLU A 50 -17.82 34.70 0.75
CA GLU A 50 -18.90 35.15 1.64
C GLU A 50 -18.58 34.84 3.11
N ALA A 51 -18.07 33.64 3.42
CA ALA A 51 -17.63 33.26 4.76
C ALA A 51 -16.47 34.14 5.27
N LYS A 52 -15.53 34.51 4.38
CA LYS A 52 -14.46 35.49 4.68
C LYS A 52 -15.02 36.89 4.92
N LYS A 53 -16.00 37.34 4.12
CA LYS A 53 -16.66 38.65 4.26
C LYS A 53 -17.50 38.74 5.54
N LEU A 54 -18.11 37.64 5.96
CA LEU A 54 -18.83 37.51 7.24
C LEU A 54 -17.89 37.44 8.47
N GLY A 55 -16.57 37.54 8.28
CA GLY A 55 -15.63 37.67 9.39
C GLY A 55 -15.47 36.42 10.26
N LEU A 56 -15.85 35.23 9.76
CA LEU A 56 -15.53 33.96 10.42
C LEU A 56 -14.05 33.60 10.22
N HIS A 57 -13.14 34.50 10.60
CA HIS A 57 -11.75 34.18 10.95
C HIS A 57 -11.64 33.78 12.43
N ARG A 58 -12.68 33.15 12.97
CA ARG A 58 -12.59 32.50 14.27
C ARG A 58 -12.09 31.08 14.02
N LYS A 59 -11.00 30.70 14.70
CA LYS A 59 -10.58 29.29 14.82
C LYS A 59 -11.86 28.47 15.06
N PRO A 60 -12.01 27.28 14.42
CA PRO A 60 -13.19 26.45 14.67
C PRO A 60 -13.38 26.39 16.17
N LYS A 61 -14.53 26.91 16.63
CA LYS A 61 -14.84 26.93 18.06
C LYS A 61 -14.79 25.47 18.47
N GLN A 62 -13.87 25.12 19.37
CA GLN A 62 -13.75 23.73 19.85
C GLN A 62 -15.16 23.25 20.14
N GLU A 63 -15.54 22.16 19.47
CA GLU A 63 -16.84 21.55 19.63
C GLU A 63 -17.02 21.33 21.13
N LYS A 64 -18.06 21.93 21.70
CA LYS A 64 -18.29 21.83 23.14
C LYS A 64 -18.75 20.40 23.37
N ASP A 65 -17.89 19.58 23.98
CA ASP A 65 -18.26 18.24 24.41
C ASP A 65 -19.56 18.35 25.21
N LEU A 66 -20.58 17.56 24.83
CA LEU A 66 -21.90 17.59 25.46
C LEU A 66 -21.90 17.09 26.92
N GLY A 67 -20.72 16.87 27.51
CA GLY A 67 -20.53 16.48 28.91
C GLY A 67 -21.08 15.09 29.23
N ILE A 68 -20.59 14.50 30.32
CA ILE A 68 -21.23 13.30 30.87
C ILE A 68 -22.45 13.78 31.67
N PRO A 69 -23.68 13.35 31.32
CA PRO A 69 -24.90 13.71 32.05
C PRO A 69 -24.80 13.40 33.55
N ASN A 70 -25.48 14.19 34.37
CA ASN A 70 -25.32 14.15 35.83
C ASN A 70 -25.87 12.87 36.49
N ASP A 71 -26.81 12.19 35.84
CA ASP A 71 -27.49 11.00 36.37
C ASP A 71 -26.66 9.71 36.24
N TRP A 72 -25.42 9.82 35.76
CA TRP A 72 -24.57 8.65 35.56
C TRP A 72 -23.98 8.18 36.91
N PRO A 73 -24.34 6.98 37.41
CA PRO A 73 -23.98 6.52 38.77
C PRO A 73 -22.47 6.38 39.04
N PHE A 74 -21.66 6.22 37.99
CA PHE A 74 -20.20 6.14 38.06
C PHE A 74 -19.47 7.41 37.56
N LYS A 75 -20.15 8.56 37.56
CA LYS A 75 -19.60 9.82 37.03
C LYS A 75 -18.34 10.23 37.76
N GLU A 76 -18.33 10.11 39.08
CA GLU A 76 -17.20 10.45 39.94
C GLU A 76 -15.97 9.56 39.68
N GLN A 77 -16.19 8.25 39.56
CA GLN A 77 -15.12 7.29 39.24
C GLN A 77 -14.51 7.56 37.86
N LYS A 78 -15.34 7.88 36.86
CA LYS A 78 -14.87 8.26 35.52
C LYS A 78 -14.13 9.59 35.52
N LEU A 79 -14.58 10.58 36.30
CA LEU A 79 -13.91 11.88 36.40
C LEU A 79 -12.53 11.73 37.04
N LYS A 80 -12.43 10.98 38.14
CA LYS A 80 -11.17 10.66 38.83
C LYS A 80 -10.19 9.90 37.92
N ALA A 81 -10.68 8.94 37.13
CA ALA A 81 -9.86 8.24 36.14
C ALA A 81 -9.37 9.16 35.01
N LEU A 82 -10.19 10.12 34.58
CA LEU A 82 -9.84 11.11 33.57
C LEU A 82 -8.78 12.10 34.10
N GLU A 83 -8.93 12.55 35.33
CA GLU A 83 -7.98 13.41 36.04
C GLU A 83 -6.64 12.70 36.23
N ALA A 84 -6.64 11.45 36.69
CA ALA A 84 -5.43 10.64 36.79
C ALA A 84 -4.73 10.44 35.43
N ARG A 85 -5.51 10.29 34.34
CA ARG A 85 -4.96 10.22 32.99
C ARG A 85 -4.34 11.55 32.54
N ARG A 86 -5.00 12.68 32.83
CA ARG A 86 -4.48 14.03 32.53
C ARG A 86 -3.22 14.35 33.34
N ALA A 87 -3.19 14.00 34.62
CA ALA A 87 -2.04 14.21 35.50
C ALA A 87 -0.81 13.44 34.98
N ARG A 88 -0.96 12.14 34.68
CA ARG A 88 0.13 11.33 34.10
C ARG A 88 0.65 11.89 32.78
N ALA A 89 -0.24 12.35 31.90
CA ALA A 89 0.16 12.95 30.62
C ALA A 89 0.94 14.28 30.82
N LEU A 90 0.55 15.11 31.78
CA LEU A 90 1.26 16.35 32.10
C LEU A 90 2.63 16.08 32.72
N GLU A 91 2.73 15.10 33.63
CA GLU A 91 3.99 14.66 34.21
C GLU A 91 4.94 14.12 33.13
N GLU A 92 4.45 13.29 32.21
CA GLU A 92 5.24 12.78 31.09
C GLU A 92 5.75 13.92 30.19
N ILE A 93 4.89 14.90 29.88
CA ILE A 93 5.29 16.09 29.10
C ILE A 93 6.35 16.90 29.86
N GLN A 94 6.21 17.07 31.17
CA GLN A 94 7.19 17.78 31.99
C GLN A 94 8.52 17.03 32.05
N GLN A 95 8.49 15.71 32.21
CA GLN A 95 9.69 14.85 32.17
C GLN A 95 10.38 14.91 30.81
N LYS A 96 9.64 14.82 29.70
CA LYS A 96 10.18 14.97 28.34
C LYS A 96 10.80 16.35 28.12
N LYS A 97 10.17 17.43 28.62
CA LYS A 97 10.74 18.79 28.58
C LYS A 97 12.00 18.93 29.42
N ALA A 98 12.03 18.36 30.63
CA ALA A 98 13.22 18.35 31.49
C ALA A 98 14.37 17.58 30.84
N ALA A 99 14.13 16.37 30.34
CA ALA A 99 15.12 15.56 29.64
C ALA A 99 15.67 16.28 28.38
N ARG A 100 14.83 16.99 27.63
CA ARG A 100 15.28 17.81 26.50
C ARG A 100 16.16 18.98 26.94
N LYS A 101 15.85 19.61 28.07
CA LYS A 101 16.65 20.71 28.64
C LYS A 101 18.02 20.20 29.09
N GLU A 102 18.08 19.04 29.75
CA GLU A 102 19.36 18.42 30.14
C GLU A 102 20.20 18.04 28.91
N ARG A 103 19.61 17.44 27.88
CA ARG A 103 20.33 17.18 26.61
C ARG A 103 20.92 18.44 25.96
N TYR A 104 20.20 19.57 26.04
CA TYR A 104 20.70 20.85 25.54
C TYR A 104 21.88 21.37 26.36
N LYS A 105 21.83 21.23 27.70
CA LYS A 105 22.96 21.58 28.57
C LYS A 105 24.17 20.68 28.33
N ASP A 106 23.96 19.38 28.15
CA ASP A 106 25.03 18.42 27.85
C ASP A 106 25.72 18.77 26.52
N GLN A 107 24.94 19.11 25.49
CA GLN A 107 25.46 19.56 24.20
C GLN A 107 26.26 20.86 24.31
N ASP A 108 25.74 21.84 25.06
CA ASP A 108 26.40 23.14 25.27
C ASP A 108 27.71 22.98 26.06
N PHE A 109 27.69 22.14 27.10
CA PHE A 109 28.87 21.80 27.90
C PHE A 109 29.95 21.08 27.06
N MET A 110 29.56 20.18 26.16
CA MET A 110 30.48 19.49 25.25
C MET A 110 31.12 20.45 24.24
N LEU A 111 30.35 21.39 23.68
CA LEU A 111 30.84 22.44 22.78
C LEU A 111 31.84 23.36 23.49
N LEU A 112 31.54 23.79 24.71
CA LEU A 112 32.43 24.63 25.50
C LEU A 112 33.74 23.91 25.84
N ARG A 113 33.67 22.61 26.19
CA ARG A 113 34.86 21.78 26.43
C ARG A 113 35.74 21.65 25.18
N ALA A 114 35.12 21.43 24.01
CA ALA A 114 35.85 21.37 22.74
C ALA A 114 36.52 22.70 22.39
N GLN A 115 35.85 23.83 22.65
CA GLN A 115 36.41 25.15 22.42
C GLN A 115 37.58 25.46 23.36
N LYS A 116 37.49 25.07 24.64
CA LYS A 116 38.60 25.22 25.61
C LYS A 116 39.83 24.37 25.24
N ARG A 117 39.64 23.13 24.74
CA ARG A 117 40.74 22.32 24.20
C ARG A 117 41.40 22.98 22.98
N LYS A 118 40.59 23.55 22.07
CA LYS A 118 41.09 24.27 20.88
C LYS A 118 41.90 25.52 21.24
N LEU A 119 41.60 26.15 22.37
CA LEU A 119 42.31 27.34 22.87
C LEU A 119 43.54 26.99 23.75
N GLY A 120 43.86 25.71 23.94
CA GLY A 120 45.02 25.26 24.73
C GLY A 120 44.91 25.54 26.23
N LEU A 121 43.70 25.71 26.76
CA LEU A 121 43.45 26.14 28.15
C LEU A 121 43.05 25.01 29.12
N LEU A 122 43.16 23.75 28.69
CA LEU A 122 42.88 22.56 29.50
C LEU A 122 44.02 21.55 29.27
N GLU A 123 44.81 21.28 30.32
CA GLU A 123 45.74 20.15 30.38
C GLU A 123 44.96 18.88 30.74
N ASP A 124 45.37 17.76 30.15
CA ASP A 124 44.68 16.46 30.20
C ASP A 124 44.81 15.80 31.57
N ASP A 125 43.69 15.70 32.29
CA ASP A 125 43.47 14.62 33.26
C ASP A 125 42.33 13.72 32.72
N ASP A 126 42.72 12.53 32.29
CA ASP A 126 41.84 11.42 31.92
C ASP A 126 41.25 10.79 33.18
N ASP A 127 39.91 10.66 33.25
CA ASP A 127 39.30 9.57 34.01
C ASP A 127 37.89 9.16 33.50
N VAL A 128 37.78 7.84 33.26
CA VAL A 128 36.61 6.95 33.40
C VAL A 128 35.45 6.98 32.37
N SER A 129 35.52 5.93 31.53
CA SER A 129 34.50 4.88 31.35
C SER A 129 33.35 5.07 30.34
N SER A 130 33.59 4.50 29.16
CA SER A 130 32.81 3.39 28.60
C SER A 130 31.30 3.38 28.80
N LYS A 131 30.58 4.03 27.87
CA LYS A 131 29.39 3.42 27.26
C LYS A 131 29.14 3.96 25.86
N ARG A 132 29.81 3.37 24.87
CA ARG A 132 29.35 3.43 23.47
C ARG A 132 28.03 2.65 23.41
N GLN A 133 26.91 3.35 23.45
CA GLN A 133 25.65 2.81 22.93
C GLN A 133 25.40 3.44 21.56
N ASN A 134 25.15 2.57 20.59
CA ASN A 134 24.79 2.86 19.21
C ASN A 134 23.83 4.04 19.10
N PHE A 135 24.23 5.07 18.37
CA PHE A 135 23.34 6.07 17.83
C PHE A 135 22.55 5.44 16.67
N GLY A 136 21.43 4.82 17.02
CA GLY A 136 20.34 4.54 16.09
C GLY A 136 19.52 5.80 15.87
N ASP A 137 19.45 6.18 14.60
CA ASP A 137 18.75 7.31 14.00
C ASP A 137 17.37 7.60 14.60
N GLY A 138 17.11 8.89 14.80
CA GLY A 138 15.88 9.40 15.38
C GLY A 138 14.79 9.55 14.33
N SER A 139 13.70 8.80 14.47
CA SER A 139 12.38 9.28 14.05
C SER A 139 11.23 8.61 14.81
N ASN A 140 10.42 9.48 15.42
CA ASN A 140 9.03 9.33 15.88
C ASN A 140 8.66 8.39 17.05
N ASP A 141 8.23 9.07 18.11
CA ASP A 141 7.51 8.61 19.31
C ASP A 141 6.01 8.41 18.99
N VAL A 142 5.37 7.46 19.68
CA VAL A 142 3.92 7.17 19.77
C VAL A 142 3.31 6.10 18.83
N SER A 143 3.86 4.87 18.82
CA SER A 143 3.16 3.63 18.38
C SER A 143 3.82 2.33 18.88
N THR A 144 4.51 2.39 20.01
CA THR A 144 5.57 1.43 20.41
C THR A 144 5.11 0.01 20.79
N SER A 145 3.81 -0.26 20.92
CA SER A 145 3.33 -1.63 21.21
C SER A 145 2.96 -2.44 19.97
N LEU A 146 2.53 -1.81 18.88
CA LEU A 146 2.22 -2.48 17.60
C LEU A 146 3.43 -2.48 16.65
N ASP A 147 4.30 -1.47 16.78
CA ASP A 147 5.50 -1.33 15.96
C ASP A 147 6.58 -2.38 16.27
N ASN A 148 6.59 -2.93 17.49
CA ASN A 148 7.57 -3.95 17.85
C ASN A 148 7.38 -5.24 17.03
N SER A 149 6.13 -5.63 16.77
CA SER A 149 5.83 -6.76 15.89
C SER A 149 6.14 -6.43 14.42
N TYR A 150 5.72 -5.27 13.91
CA TYR A 150 5.99 -4.89 12.51
C TYR A 150 7.48 -4.73 12.22
N SER A 151 8.25 -4.17 13.15
CA SER A 151 9.70 -4.05 13.05
C SER A 151 10.37 -5.43 13.08
N ALA A 152 9.87 -6.38 13.90
CA ALA A 152 10.36 -7.75 13.91
C ALA A 152 10.08 -8.48 12.59
N PHE A 153 8.86 -8.40 12.06
CA PHE A 153 8.51 -8.98 10.76
C PHE A 153 9.34 -8.40 9.61
N TYR A 154 9.62 -7.10 9.64
CA TYR A 154 10.47 -6.48 8.63
C TYR A 154 11.92 -6.96 8.70
N LYS A 155 12.47 -7.16 9.91
CA LYS A 155 13.81 -7.73 10.09
C LYS A 155 13.87 -9.15 9.55
N GLU A 156 12.90 -9.99 9.90
CA GLU A 156 12.78 -11.35 9.38
C GLU A 156 12.66 -11.37 7.85
N LEU A 157 11.83 -10.49 7.27
CA LEU A 157 11.69 -10.37 5.83
C LEU A 157 13.02 -10.04 5.14
N VAL A 158 13.78 -9.10 5.71
CA VAL A 158 15.10 -8.72 5.18
C VAL A 158 16.08 -9.89 5.27
N GLU A 159 16.04 -10.68 6.34
CA GLU A 159 16.87 -11.87 6.50
C GLU A 159 16.50 -12.96 5.48
N VAL A 160 15.21 -13.23 5.28
CA VAL A 160 14.71 -14.17 4.27
C VAL A 160 15.14 -13.74 2.86
N ILE A 161 15.02 -12.45 2.55
CA ILE A 161 15.46 -11.90 1.26
C ILE A 161 16.96 -12.05 1.09
N LYS A 162 17.76 -11.82 2.15
CA LYS A 162 19.22 -12.01 2.12
C LYS A 162 19.61 -13.47 1.89
N ALA A 163 18.91 -14.41 2.50
CA ALA A 163 19.15 -15.83 2.33
C ALA A 163 18.68 -16.39 0.97
N SER A 164 17.80 -15.69 0.27
CA SER A 164 17.22 -16.14 -1.01
C SER A 164 18.01 -15.66 -2.23
N ASP A 165 18.24 -16.54 -3.20
CA ASP A 165 18.84 -16.18 -4.50
C ASP A 165 17.79 -15.64 -5.49
N VAL A 166 16.60 -16.26 -5.51
CA VAL A 166 15.51 -15.93 -6.42
C VAL A 166 14.23 -15.66 -5.63
N ILE A 167 13.56 -14.56 -5.95
CA ILE A 167 12.34 -14.09 -5.30
C ILE A 167 11.23 -14.06 -6.35
N LEU A 168 10.10 -14.67 -6.02
CA LEU A 168 8.91 -14.77 -6.87
C LEU A 168 7.81 -13.87 -6.30
N GLU A 169 7.44 -12.83 -7.02
CA GLU A 169 6.33 -11.95 -6.66
C GLU A 169 5.07 -12.38 -7.43
N VAL A 170 4.07 -12.89 -6.70
CA VAL A 170 2.84 -13.41 -7.30
C VAL A 170 1.82 -12.28 -7.45
N LEU A 171 1.35 -12.04 -8.67
CA LEU A 171 0.37 -11.02 -9.04
C LEU A 171 -0.95 -11.66 -9.48
N ASP A 172 -2.10 -11.07 -9.16
CA ASP A 172 -3.41 -11.50 -9.68
C ASP A 172 -3.64 -10.88 -11.07
N ALA A 173 -3.95 -11.69 -12.09
CA ALA A 173 -4.12 -11.23 -13.48
C ALA A 173 -5.24 -10.20 -13.68
N ARG A 174 -6.21 -10.12 -12.75
CA ARG A 174 -7.31 -9.15 -12.81
C ARG A 174 -6.88 -7.74 -12.39
N ASP A 175 -5.93 -7.66 -11.44
CA ASP A 175 -5.36 -6.40 -10.96
C ASP A 175 -3.87 -6.58 -10.58
N PRO A 176 -2.98 -6.66 -11.58
CA PRO A 176 -1.56 -6.88 -11.35
C PRO A 176 -0.86 -5.67 -10.74
N LEU A 177 -1.40 -4.46 -10.91
CA LEU A 177 -0.85 -3.23 -10.32
C LEU A 177 -1.20 -3.11 -8.85
N GLY A 178 -2.42 -3.47 -8.45
CA GLY A 178 -2.85 -3.47 -7.05
C GLY A 178 -2.15 -4.53 -6.21
N SER A 179 -1.77 -5.66 -6.81
CA SER A 179 -1.03 -6.74 -6.14
C SER A 179 0.49 -6.53 -6.10
N ARG A 180 1.00 -5.46 -6.73
CA ARG A 180 2.44 -5.19 -6.85
C ARG A 180 2.98 -4.48 -5.62
N CYS A 181 4.10 -4.95 -5.08
CA CYS A 181 4.83 -4.32 -3.99
C CYS A 181 6.08 -3.58 -4.49
N VAL A 182 5.95 -2.27 -4.71
CA VAL A 182 7.07 -1.43 -5.18
C VAL A 182 8.21 -1.38 -4.15
N ASP A 183 7.90 -1.48 -2.87
CA ASP A 183 8.91 -1.42 -1.81
C ASP A 183 9.75 -2.71 -1.73
N MET A 184 9.15 -3.86 -2.05
CA MET A 184 9.88 -5.11 -2.23
C MET A 184 10.92 -4.97 -3.34
N LYS A 185 10.51 -4.47 -4.52
CA LYS A 185 11.41 -4.21 -5.65
C LYS A 185 12.58 -3.31 -5.24
N LYS A 186 12.30 -2.18 -4.57
CA LYS A 186 13.36 -1.26 -4.10
C LYS A 186 14.30 -1.90 -3.08
N MET A 187 13.78 -2.76 -2.21
CA MET A 187 14.58 -3.45 -1.20
C MET A 187 15.54 -4.45 -1.85
N VAL A 188 15.05 -5.28 -2.77
CA VAL A 188 15.88 -6.25 -3.50
C VAL A 188 16.96 -5.54 -4.30
N MET A 189 16.61 -4.48 -5.03
CA MET A 189 17.56 -3.66 -5.80
C MET A 189 18.65 -3.00 -4.92
N ARG A 190 18.35 -2.71 -3.65
CA ARG A 190 19.34 -2.16 -2.70
C ARG A 190 20.28 -3.22 -2.14
N LEU A 191 19.79 -4.44 -1.95
CA LEU A 191 20.57 -5.52 -1.35
C LEU A 191 21.63 -6.09 -2.30
N GLY A 192 21.39 -6.04 -3.62
CA GLY A 192 22.41 -6.35 -4.62
C GLY A 192 21.82 -6.84 -5.95
N PRO A 193 22.57 -6.74 -7.06
CA PRO A 193 22.13 -7.20 -8.38
C PRO A 193 22.12 -8.73 -8.53
N GLU A 194 22.74 -9.45 -7.59
CA GLU A 194 22.79 -10.91 -7.53
C GLU A 194 21.42 -11.56 -7.26
N LYS A 195 20.47 -10.79 -6.70
CA LYS A 195 19.14 -11.29 -6.37
C LYS A 195 18.20 -11.08 -7.54
N HIS A 196 17.59 -12.18 -7.99
CA HIS A 196 16.66 -12.14 -9.12
C HIS A 196 15.21 -12.01 -8.63
N LEU A 197 14.50 -10.98 -9.09
CA LEU A 197 13.07 -10.79 -8.86
C LEU A 197 12.28 -11.16 -10.11
N VAL A 198 11.42 -12.17 -10.01
CA VAL A 198 10.57 -12.67 -11.10
C VAL A 198 9.11 -12.45 -10.74
N LEU A 199 8.34 -11.87 -11.67
CA LEU A 199 6.89 -11.68 -11.51
C LEU A 199 6.14 -12.92 -12.01
N LEU A 200 5.19 -13.41 -11.22
CA LEU A 200 4.32 -14.53 -11.56
C LEU A 200 2.87 -14.04 -11.67
N LEU A 201 2.38 -13.90 -12.89
CA LEU A 201 0.99 -13.48 -13.15
C LEU A 201 0.06 -14.68 -13.03
N ASN A 202 -0.61 -14.81 -11.90
CA ASN A 202 -1.49 -15.92 -11.55
C ASN A 202 -2.95 -15.65 -11.95
N LYS A 203 -3.75 -16.72 -12.05
CA LYS A 203 -5.19 -16.70 -12.40
C LYS A 203 -5.49 -16.11 -13.78
N ILE A 204 -4.63 -16.39 -14.75
CA ILE A 204 -4.80 -15.93 -16.14
C ILE A 204 -6.09 -16.45 -16.79
N ASP A 205 -6.70 -17.49 -16.24
CA ASP A 205 -7.98 -18.05 -16.65
C ASP A 205 -9.17 -17.12 -16.36
N LEU A 206 -9.05 -16.20 -15.39
CA LEU A 206 -10.12 -15.27 -15.03
C LEU A 206 -10.19 -14.04 -15.93
N VAL A 207 -9.21 -13.86 -16.82
CA VAL A 207 -9.12 -12.71 -17.71
C VAL A 207 -9.09 -13.17 -19.17
N PRO A 208 -9.63 -12.38 -20.11
CA PRO A 208 -9.49 -12.67 -21.53
C PRO A 208 -8.01 -12.77 -21.95
N GLN A 209 -7.72 -13.62 -22.92
CA GLN A 209 -6.35 -13.85 -23.39
C GLN A 209 -5.66 -12.55 -23.83
N GLU A 210 -6.39 -11.67 -24.53
CA GLU A 210 -5.87 -10.39 -25.01
C GLU A 210 -5.48 -9.44 -23.86
N ALA A 211 -6.20 -9.53 -22.74
CA ALA A 211 -5.87 -8.76 -21.54
C ALA A 211 -4.63 -9.32 -20.85
N ALA A 212 -4.53 -10.65 -20.72
CA ALA A 212 -3.35 -11.31 -20.16
C ALA A 212 -2.09 -11.01 -20.98
N GLU A 213 -2.16 -11.05 -22.31
CA GLU A 213 -1.04 -10.73 -23.19
C GLU A 213 -0.59 -9.27 -23.07
N LYS A 214 -1.52 -8.33 -22.96
CA LYS A 214 -1.22 -6.91 -22.71
C LYS A 214 -0.51 -6.72 -21.37
N TRP A 215 -0.98 -7.40 -20.31
CA TRP A 215 -0.32 -7.35 -19.01
C TRP A 215 1.07 -7.95 -19.05
N LEU A 216 1.26 -9.10 -19.72
CA LEU A 216 2.58 -9.70 -19.87
C LEU A 216 3.54 -8.77 -20.62
N ARG A 217 3.09 -8.09 -21.67
CA ARG A 217 3.89 -7.11 -22.41
C ARG A 217 4.33 -5.97 -21.49
N TYR A 218 3.37 -5.35 -20.80
CA TYR A 218 3.63 -4.25 -19.89
C TYR A 218 4.58 -4.63 -18.74
N LEU A 219 4.36 -5.79 -18.11
CA LEU A 219 5.17 -6.21 -16.96
C LEU A 219 6.58 -6.65 -17.37
N ARG A 220 6.75 -7.22 -18.58
CA ARG A 220 8.06 -7.62 -19.12
C ARG A 220 8.96 -6.44 -19.48
N GLU A 221 8.42 -5.24 -19.68
CA GLU A 221 9.23 -4.01 -19.82
C GLU A 221 10.01 -3.70 -18.54
N GLU A 222 9.49 -4.10 -17.37
CA GLU A 222 10.13 -3.83 -16.09
C GLU A 222 10.88 -5.04 -15.53
N LEU A 223 10.26 -6.22 -15.50
CA LEU A 223 10.79 -7.40 -14.82
C LEU A 223 10.39 -8.70 -15.56
N PRO A 224 11.21 -9.76 -15.48
CA PRO A 224 10.86 -11.07 -16.01
C PRO A 224 9.49 -11.54 -15.51
N THR A 225 8.52 -11.71 -16.41
CA THR A 225 7.14 -12.07 -16.03
C THR A 225 6.68 -13.36 -16.71
N VAL A 226 6.22 -14.30 -15.88
CA VAL A 226 5.68 -15.60 -16.29
C VAL A 226 4.17 -15.61 -16.06
N ALA A 227 3.41 -16.04 -17.06
CA ALA A 227 1.98 -16.31 -16.94
C ALA A 227 1.78 -17.68 -16.29
N PHE A 228 0.91 -17.76 -15.28
CA PHE A 228 0.66 -19.00 -14.57
C PHE A 228 -0.84 -19.27 -14.43
N LYS A 229 -1.21 -20.50 -14.76
CA LYS A 229 -2.53 -21.07 -14.46
C LYS A 229 -2.33 -22.28 -13.55
N CYS A 230 -2.92 -22.23 -12.36
CA CYS A 230 -2.97 -23.40 -11.48
C CYS A 230 -3.83 -24.50 -12.13
N SER A 231 -3.42 -25.77 -11.98
CA SER A 231 -4.30 -26.87 -12.35
C SER A 231 -5.53 -26.86 -11.43
N THR A 232 -6.72 -26.90 -12.04
CA THR A 232 -8.00 -26.96 -11.30
C THR A 232 -8.41 -28.39 -10.95
N GLN A 233 -7.54 -29.38 -11.18
CA GLN A 233 -7.85 -30.77 -10.84
C GLN A 233 -7.88 -30.97 -9.31
N GLU A 234 -9.00 -31.49 -8.81
CA GLU A 234 -9.14 -32.06 -7.46
C GLU A 234 -8.36 -33.39 -7.33
N GLN A 235 -7.05 -33.38 -7.57
CA GLN A 235 -6.23 -34.56 -7.34
C GLN A 235 -5.75 -34.55 -5.89
N LYS A 236 -6.51 -35.22 -5.01
CA LYS A 236 -6.13 -35.48 -3.60
C LYS A 236 -5.00 -36.51 -3.48
N SER A 237 -4.63 -37.19 -4.56
CA SER A 237 -3.56 -38.18 -4.64
C SER A 237 -2.83 -38.07 -5.97
N ASN A 238 -1.51 -38.37 -5.98
CA ASN A 238 -0.59 -38.28 -7.13
C ASN A 238 -0.31 -36.85 -7.63
N LEU A 239 0.21 -35.99 -6.74
CA LEU A 239 0.79 -34.67 -7.08
C LEU A 239 2.11 -34.78 -7.91
N GLY A 240 2.27 -35.86 -8.68
CA GLY A 240 3.45 -36.12 -9.49
C GLY A 240 3.57 -35.13 -10.64
N TRP A 241 4.80 -34.70 -10.89
CA TRP A 241 5.19 -33.85 -12.02
C TRP A 241 4.77 -34.50 -13.34
N LYS A 242 3.74 -33.96 -13.99
CA LYS A 242 3.35 -34.36 -15.35
C LYS A 242 4.18 -33.52 -16.31
N SER A 243 5.25 -34.08 -16.88
CA SER A 243 5.99 -33.43 -17.97
C SER A 243 5.12 -33.53 -19.21
N SER A 244 4.55 -32.43 -19.68
CA SER A 244 3.71 -32.46 -20.86
C SER A 244 4.59 -32.64 -22.10
N SER A 245 4.73 -33.87 -22.56
CA SER A 245 5.35 -34.13 -23.85
C SER A 245 4.42 -33.61 -24.96
N LYS A 246 4.74 -32.41 -25.48
CA LYS A 246 4.34 -31.92 -26.81
C LYS A 246 2.84 -32.10 -27.14
N ALA A 247 1.96 -31.38 -26.45
CA ALA A 247 0.57 -31.23 -26.89
C ALA A 247 0.50 -30.28 -28.09
N GLY A 248 0.00 -30.79 -29.21
CA GLY A 248 -0.14 -30.06 -30.47
C GLY A 248 -0.95 -28.76 -30.33
N LYS A 249 -0.51 -27.73 -31.04
CA LYS A 249 -1.27 -26.49 -31.27
C LYS A 249 -2.65 -26.86 -31.86
N THR A 250 -3.74 -26.54 -31.16
CA THR A 250 -4.92 -25.79 -31.66
C THR A 250 -6.12 -25.92 -30.70
N GLY A 251 -6.68 -24.77 -30.28
CA GLY A 251 -8.02 -24.65 -29.68
C GLY A 251 -8.11 -24.69 -28.15
N ASN A 252 -8.18 -23.52 -27.50
CA ASN A 252 -8.55 -23.30 -26.09
C ASN A 252 -7.66 -23.94 -25.00
N LEU A 253 -6.34 -23.69 -25.06
CA LEU A 253 -5.39 -24.04 -23.99
C LEU A 253 -5.78 -23.46 -22.60
N LEU A 254 -6.44 -22.29 -22.57
CA LEU A 254 -6.92 -21.68 -21.34
C LEU A 254 -8.11 -22.41 -20.70
N GLN A 255 -8.79 -23.33 -21.41
CA GLN A 255 -9.92 -24.09 -20.88
C GLN A 255 -9.53 -25.48 -20.37
N THR A 256 -8.31 -25.96 -20.64
CA THR A 256 -7.85 -27.26 -20.13
C THR A 256 -7.61 -27.20 -18.63
N SER A 257 -7.76 -28.33 -17.93
CA SER A 257 -7.57 -28.40 -16.47
C SER A 257 -6.08 -28.47 -16.07
N ASP A 258 -5.18 -28.47 -17.04
CA ASP A 258 -3.74 -28.59 -16.83
C ASP A 258 -3.12 -27.27 -16.33
N CYS A 259 -2.02 -27.40 -15.57
CA CYS A 259 -1.24 -26.24 -15.17
C CYS A 259 -0.51 -25.64 -16.37
N LEU A 260 -0.62 -24.33 -16.56
CA LEU A 260 0.09 -23.61 -17.61
C LEU A 260 1.22 -22.78 -17.01
N GLY A 261 2.38 -22.78 -17.66
CA GLY A 261 3.52 -21.95 -17.29
C GLY A 261 4.48 -22.56 -16.26
N SER A 262 4.17 -23.74 -15.70
CA SER A 262 5.04 -24.47 -14.76
C SER A 262 6.39 -24.85 -15.38
N GLU A 263 6.39 -25.36 -16.61
CA GLU A 263 7.61 -25.73 -17.33
C GLU A 263 8.49 -24.51 -17.63
N THR A 264 7.89 -23.40 -18.06
CA THR A 264 8.59 -22.13 -18.32
C THR A 264 9.18 -21.56 -17.04
N LEU A 265 8.42 -21.57 -15.93
CA LEU A 265 8.89 -21.13 -14.63
C LEU A 265 10.10 -21.95 -14.17
N ILE A 266 10.01 -23.27 -14.22
CA ILE A 266 11.11 -24.14 -13.82
C ILE A 266 12.32 -24.02 -14.75
N LYS A 267 12.12 -23.82 -16.05
CA LYS A 267 13.21 -23.56 -16.99
C LYS A 267 13.95 -22.26 -16.67
N LEU A 268 13.23 -21.22 -16.24
CA LEU A 268 13.82 -19.96 -15.79
C LEU A 268 14.58 -20.14 -14.48
N LEU A 269 14.00 -20.85 -13.51
CA LEU A 269 14.63 -21.11 -12.21
C LEU A 269 15.86 -22.04 -12.32
N LYS A 270 15.87 -22.98 -13.28
CA LYS A 270 16.98 -23.92 -13.53
C LYS A 270 18.18 -23.30 -14.25
N LYS A 271 18.15 -22.02 -14.63
CA LYS A 271 19.27 -21.32 -15.29
C LYS A 271 19.85 -20.22 -14.39
N PRO A 272 20.53 -20.52 -13.26
CA PRO A 272 20.89 -19.48 -12.31
C PRO A 272 22.30 -18.90 -12.49
N ARG A 273 23.10 -19.27 -13.52
CA ARG A 273 24.53 -18.88 -13.52
C ARG A 273 25.18 -18.36 -14.79
N ASP A 274 24.64 -18.58 -15.98
CA ASP A 274 25.35 -18.18 -17.21
C ASP A 274 24.43 -17.40 -18.15
N GLN A 275 24.42 -16.07 -18.04
CA GLN A 275 24.49 -15.13 -19.17
C GLN A 275 24.12 -13.71 -18.72
N GLU A 276 24.97 -12.77 -19.15
CA GLU A 276 24.71 -11.33 -19.21
C GLU A 276 23.31 -11.06 -19.79
N ILE A 277 22.37 -10.74 -18.91
CA ILE A 277 21.07 -10.15 -19.24
C ILE A 277 21.31 -8.66 -19.55
N HIS A 278 22.10 -8.37 -20.57
CA HIS A 278 22.21 -7.01 -21.11
C HIS A 278 21.95 -6.93 -22.62
N HIS A 279 21.93 -8.05 -23.36
CA HIS A 279 21.78 -7.98 -24.82
C HIS A 279 20.82 -8.97 -25.51
N SER A 280 20.08 -9.82 -24.80
CA SER A 280 19.12 -10.75 -25.47
C SER A 280 17.64 -10.60 -25.09
N TRP A 281 17.24 -9.52 -24.43
CA TRP A 281 15.84 -9.26 -24.06
C TRP A 281 15.04 -8.57 -25.19
N GLY A 282 15.58 -8.60 -26.42
CA GLY A 282 15.04 -7.87 -27.57
C GLY A 282 14.22 -8.69 -28.57
N TYR A 283 14.15 -10.01 -28.49
CA TYR A 283 13.42 -10.78 -29.50
C TYR A 283 12.68 -11.99 -28.90
N TRP A 284 11.36 -11.83 -28.75
CA TRP A 284 10.43 -12.93 -28.91
C TRP A 284 9.65 -12.65 -30.20
N PRO A 285 9.61 -13.59 -31.17
CA PRO A 285 8.88 -13.39 -32.41
C PRO A 285 7.38 -13.22 -32.10
N THR A 286 6.79 -12.28 -32.84
CA THR A 286 5.36 -11.95 -32.89
C THR A 286 4.48 -13.19 -33.06
#